data_AF-A0A0D3DTG5-F1
#
_entry.id   AF-A0A0D3DTG5-F1
#
_cell.length_a   1.000
_cell.length_b   1.000
_cell.length_c   1.000
_cell.angle_alpha   90.00
_cell.angle_beta   90.00
_cell.angle_gamma   90.00
#
_symmetry.space_group_name_H-M   'P 1'
#
loop_
_entity.id
_entity.type
_entity.pdbx_description
1 polymer ?
#
loop_
_entity_poly.entity_id
_entity_poly.type
_entity_poly.pdbx_seq_one_letter_code
_entity_poly.pdbx_strand_id
1 'polypeptide(L)'
;MKQFDLEVPETAHQISSDSWFQVSFVLTTSINSAYVLGYSGTVMVPLGWIGGVVGLLLATAISLYANSLIANLHEFGGKRHIRYRDLAGFIYGNKVPSLSLYLFQVLCKKMYRVTWGLQYVNLFMINCGFIILAGSALKAVYVLFRDDSVMKLPHFIAIAGVVCAIFAVGIPYLSALGIWLGVSTILSMIYIVVAIVLSFKDGVNKPSRDYTIQGSSVDKIFTITGAAANLVFAFNSGMLPEIQATVKQPVVKNMMKALYLQFTAGALPLYAVTFIGYWAYGSSTSTYLMNSVTGPLWAKALANISAFLQSVISLHIFASPTYEFMDTKYGTKGGSPLALKNLLFRTATRGSYIAVSTLLSALLPFLGDFMSLTGAISTFPLTFILANHMYLVAMDSELSSVQKLWHWLNVCFFGLMSLASAIAAVRLISVDSKNFHVFADV
;
A
#
# COMPACT_ATOMS: atom_id res chain seq x y z
N MET A 1 -17.59 -28.85 -20.37
CA MET A 1 -17.31 -27.56 -19.69
C MET A 1 -18.20 -26.53 -20.36
N LYS A 2 -19.34 -26.15 -19.75
CA LYS A 2 -20.26 -25.18 -20.36
C LYS A 2 -19.60 -23.80 -20.28
N GLN A 3 -19.29 -23.23 -21.44
CA GLN A 3 -18.77 -21.87 -21.59
C GLN A 3 -19.96 -20.93 -21.31
N PHE A 4 -20.04 -20.41 -20.08
CA PHE A 4 -20.94 -19.30 -19.78
C PHE A 4 -20.40 -18.07 -20.49
N ASP A 5 -21.23 -17.40 -21.28
CA ASP A 5 -20.93 -16.08 -21.83
C ASP A 5 -20.78 -15.10 -20.66
N LEU A 6 -19.53 -14.83 -20.31
CA LEU A 6 -19.17 -14.09 -19.12
C LEU A 6 -19.44 -12.60 -19.37
N GLU A 7 -20.34 -12.00 -18.60
CA GLU A 7 -20.73 -10.61 -18.79
C GLU A 7 -19.57 -9.67 -18.39
N VAL A 8 -19.16 -8.82 -19.32
CA VAL A 8 -18.07 -7.86 -19.14
C VAL A 8 -18.66 -6.44 -19.05
N PRO A 9 -18.48 -5.71 -17.92
CA PRO A 9 -18.94 -4.34 -17.79
C PRO A 9 -18.19 -3.37 -18.71
N GLU A 10 -18.83 -2.27 -19.14
CA GLU A 10 -18.15 -1.16 -19.81
C GLU A 10 -17.06 -0.57 -18.91
N THR A 11 -15.84 -0.50 -19.44
CA THR A 11 -14.68 0.07 -18.75
C THR A 11 -13.74 0.75 -19.73
N ALA A 12 -13.03 1.78 -19.27
CA ALA A 12 -11.96 2.41 -20.02
C ALA A 12 -10.64 1.60 -20.02
N HIS A 13 -10.59 0.49 -19.25
CA HIS A 13 -9.39 -0.32 -19.06
C HIS A 13 -9.24 -1.45 -20.08
N GLN A 14 -7.99 -1.73 -20.45
CA GLN A 14 -7.66 -2.99 -21.13
C GLN A 14 -7.87 -4.14 -20.15
N ILE A 15 -8.81 -5.01 -20.49
CA ILE A 15 -9.19 -6.18 -19.69
C ILE A 15 -8.79 -7.46 -20.42
N SER A 16 -8.52 -8.51 -19.65
CA SER A 16 -8.30 -9.87 -20.16
C SER A 16 -7.10 -10.07 -21.11
N SER A 17 -6.10 -9.19 -21.07
CA SER A 17 -4.92 -9.22 -21.94
C SER A 17 -3.67 -9.73 -21.23
N ASP A 18 -3.51 -9.45 -19.94
CA ASP A 18 -2.25 -9.65 -19.24
C ASP A 18 -1.98 -11.13 -18.90
N SER A 19 -0.74 -11.55 -19.07
CA SER A 19 -0.28 -12.86 -18.60
C SER A 19 -0.14 -12.91 -17.08
N TRP A 20 -0.33 -14.09 -16.48
CA TRP A 20 -0.13 -14.29 -15.05
C TRP A 20 1.27 -13.84 -14.58
N PHE A 21 2.29 -13.99 -15.44
CA PHE A 21 3.66 -13.63 -15.14
C PHE A 21 3.85 -12.10 -15.07
N GLN A 22 3.30 -11.35 -16.03
CA GLN A 22 3.29 -9.88 -15.98
C GLN A 22 2.59 -9.37 -14.73
N VAL A 23 1.43 -9.94 -14.41
CA VAL A 23 0.66 -9.59 -13.20
C VAL A 23 1.44 -9.91 -11.93
N SER A 24 2.20 -11.01 -11.92
CA SER A 24 3.10 -11.36 -10.81
C SER A 24 4.14 -10.27 -10.57
N PHE A 25 4.70 -9.66 -11.61
CA PHE A 25 5.65 -8.54 -11.49
C PHE A 25 4.98 -7.28 -10.96
N VAL A 26 3.76 -6.97 -11.40
CA VAL A 26 3.00 -5.81 -10.89
C VAL A 26 2.75 -5.97 -9.39
N LEU A 27 2.27 -7.14 -8.99
CA LEU A 27 2.02 -7.47 -7.59
C LEU A 27 3.32 -7.46 -6.75
N THR A 28 4.40 -8.04 -7.26
CA THR A 28 5.72 -8.07 -6.59
C THR A 28 6.31 -6.66 -6.46
N THR A 29 6.20 -5.83 -7.49
CA THR A 29 6.69 -4.45 -7.45
C THR A 29 5.88 -3.60 -6.47
N SER A 30 4.60 -3.92 -6.27
CA SER A 30 3.74 -3.21 -5.31
C SER A 30 4.22 -3.41 -3.86
N ILE A 31 4.55 -4.64 -3.46
CA ILE A 31 5.08 -4.91 -2.11
C ILE A 31 6.53 -4.47 -1.94
N ASN A 32 7.32 -4.45 -3.02
CA ASN A 32 8.72 -4.00 -3.03
C ASN A 32 8.88 -2.52 -3.41
N SER A 33 7.83 -1.72 -3.27
CA SER A 33 7.88 -0.27 -3.49
C SER A 33 8.78 0.42 -2.46
N ALA A 34 9.01 1.74 -2.60
CA ALA A 34 9.91 2.49 -1.72
C ALA A 34 9.59 2.36 -0.22
N TYR A 35 8.36 1.97 0.16
CA TYR A 35 8.00 1.63 1.54
C TYR A 35 8.87 0.54 2.17
N VAL A 36 9.48 -0.33 1.35
CA VAL A 36 10.41 -1.37 1.84
C VAL A 36 11.58 -0.79 2.61
N LEU A 37 12.01 0.43 2.26
CA LEU A 37 13.08 1.15 2.95
C LEU A 37 12.64 1.61 4.35
N GLY A 38 11.37 1.52 4.71
CA GLY A 38 10.88 1.86 6.04
C GLY A 38 10.76 0.68 7.01
N TYR A 39 10.51 -0.54 6.53
CA TYR A 39 10.13 -1.66 7.39
C TYR A 39 11.21 -2.08 8.40
N SER A 40 12.50 -1.89 8.10
CA SER A 40 13.56 -2.13 9.09
C SER A 40 13.36 -1.26 10.34
N GLY A 41 13.03 0.02 10.18
CA GLY A 41 12.77 0.93 11.28
C GLY A 41 11.36 0.80 11.85
N THR A 42 10.34 0.63 11.01
CA THR A 42 8.94 0.75 11.42
C THR A 42 8.29 -0.57 11.88
N VAL A 43 8.92 -1.72 11.57
CA VAL A 43 8.47 -3.05 11.98
C VAL A 43 9.46 -3.70 12.93
N MET A 44 10.75 -3.75 12.57
CA MET A 44 11.72 -4.53 13.35
C MET A 44 12.16 -3.82 14.63
N VAL A 45 12.28 -2.49 14.65
CA VAL A 45 12.66 -1.76 15.88
C VAL A 45 11.62 -1.94 16.99
N PRO A 46 10.30 -1.79 16.75
CA PRO A 46 9.30 -1.97 17.80
C PRO A 46 9.05 -3.44 18.19
N LEU A 47 9.13 -4.38 17.24
CA LEU A 47 8.80 -5.80 17.48
C LEU A 47 10.00 -6.67 17.85
N GLY A 48 11.22 -6.18 17.61
CA GLY A 48 12.44 -6.96 17.75
C GLY A 48 12.55 -8.11 16.74
N TRP A 49 13.56 -8.96 16.91
CA TRP A 49 13.80 -10.12 16.04
C TRP A 49 12.65 -11.12 16.04
N ILE A 50 12.22 -11.58 17.22
CA ILE A 50 11.20 -12.64 17.32
C ILE A 50 9.86 -12.12 16.79
N GLY A 51 9.39 -10.98 17.31
CA GLY A 51 8.11 -10.40 16.90
C GLY A 51 8.11 -9.96 15.45
N GLY A 52 9.20 -9.37 14.97
CA GLY A 52 9.34 -8.89 13.59
C GLY A 52 9.37 -10.03 12.57
N VAL A 53 10.20 -11.06 12.78
CA VAL A 53 10.30 -12.21 11.85
C VAL A 53 9.03 -13.03 11.85
N VAL A 54 8.53 -13.44 13.03
CA VAL A 54 7.29 -14.22 13.12
C VAL A 54 6.11 -13.40 12.60
N GLY A 55 6.04 -12.12 12.95
CA GLY A 55 5.02 -11.20 12.49
C GLY A 55 4.99 -11.03 10.98
N LEU A 56 6.14 -10.87 10.31
CA LEU A 56 6.23 -10.75 8.86
C LEU A 56 5.82 -12.04 8.15
N LEU A 57 6.24 -13.20 8.65
CA LEU A 57 5.85 -14.50 8.08
C LEU A 57 4.35 -14.75 8.23
N LEU A 58 3.79 -14.48 9.42
CA LEU A 58 2.35 -14.59 9.66
C LEU A 58 1.55 -13.60 8.81
N ALA A 59 1.98 -12.33 8.74
CA ALA A 59 1.34 -11.32 7.91
C ALA A 59 1.34 -11.73 6.44
N THR A 60 2.41 -12.35 5.96
CA THR A 60 2.52 -12.87 4.59
C THR A 60 1.52 -14.02 4.35
N ALA A 61 1.48 -15.01 5.25
CA ALA A 61 0.59 -16.15 5.13
C ALA A 61 -0.90 -15.75 5.20
N ILE A 62 -1.26 -14.91 6.17
CA ILE A 62 -2.64 -14.43 6.36
C ILE A 62 -3.04 -13.51 5.19
N SER A 63 -2.13 -12.67 4.70
CA SER A 63 -2.42 -11.81 3.54
C SER A 63 -2.61 -12.64 2.27
N LEU A 64 -1.77 -13.65 2.02
CA LEU A 64 -1.97 -14.59 0.91
C LEU A 64 -3.35 -15.26 1.00
N TYR A 65 -3.74 -15.72 2.19
CA TYR A 65 -5.06 -16.30 2.42
C TYR A 65 -6.19 -15.30 2.10
N ALA A 66 -6.14 -14.09 2.65
CA ALA A 66 -7.17 -13.08 2.42
C ALA A 66 -7.25 -12.64 0.94
N ASN A 67 -6.11 -12.47 0.27
CA ASN A 67 -6.04 -12.18 -1.16
C ASN A 67 -6.62 -13.33 -1.99
N SER A 68 -6.38 -14.58 -1.60
CA SER A 68 -6.94 -15.75 -2.27
C SER A 68 -8.47 -15.80 -2.17
N LEU A 69 -9.05 -15.41 -1.03
CA LEU A 69 -10.50 -15.31 -0.87
C LEU A 69 -11.10 -14.33 -1.89
N ILE A 70 -10.55 -13.11 -1.97
CA ILE A 70 -11.01 -12.10 -2.94
C ILE A 70 -10.79 -12.58 -4.38
N ALA A 71 -9.65 -13.20 -4.67
CA ALA A 71 -9.35 -13.66 -6.02
C ALA A 71 -10.35 -14.72 -6.52
N ASN A 72 -10.83 -15.59 -5.63
CA ASN A 72 -11.85 -16.58 -5.96
C ASN A 72 -13.25 -15.97 -6.21
N LEU A 73 -13.51 -14.76 -5.69
CA LEU A 73 -14.79 -14.07 -5.87
C LEU A 73 -14.86 -13.23 -7.16
N HIS A 74 -13.77 -13.11 -7.93
CA HIS A 74 -13.68 -12.20 -9.09
C HIS A 74 -14.75 -12.42 -10.17
N GLU A 75 -15.14 -13.68 -10.38
CA GLU A 75 -16.17 -14.08 -11.36
C GLU A 75 -17.45 -14.58 -10.67
N PHE A 76 -17.66 -14.20 -9.41
CA PHE A 76 -18.83 -14.61 -8.62
C PHE A 76 -20.14 -14.15 -9.29
N GLY A 77 -21.10 -15.07 -9.38
CA GLY A 77 -22.37 -14.82 -10.07
C GLY A 77 -22.28 -14.81 -11.61
N GLY A 78 -21.22 -15.36 -12.20
CA GLY A 78 -21.05 -15.47 -13.66
C GLY A 78 -20.70 -14.15 -14.36
N LYS A 79 -20.35 -13.11 -13.59
CA LYS A 79 -20.00 -11.79 -14.07
C LYS A 79 -18.60 -11.42 -13.60
N ARG A 80 -17.85 -10.74 -14.48
CA ARG A 80 -16.53 -10.21 -14.11
C ARG A 80 -16.66 -8.92 -13.33
N HIS A 81 -16.17 -8.90 -12.09
CA HIS A 81 -16.17 -7.69 -11.28
C HIS A 81 -14.83 -6.97 -11.43
N ILE A 82 -14.86 -5.76 -12.01
CA ILE A 82 -13.62 -5.04 -12.36
C ILE A 82 -13.01 -4.34 -11.15
N ARG A 83 -13.85 -3.76 -10.28
CA ARG A 83 -13.40 -2.96 -9.14
C ARG A 83 -13.76 -3.63 -7.83
N TYR A 84 -12.95 -3.41 -6.80
CA TYR A 84 -13.20 -3.95 -5.46
C TYR A 84 -14.59 -3.57 -4.96
N ARG A 85 -14.97 -2.29 -5.16
CA ARG A 85 -16.29 -1.77 -4.78
C ARG A 85 -17.45 -2.41 -5.55
N ASP A 86 -17.23 -2.77 -6.82
CA ASP A 86 -18.29 -3.31 -7.68
C ASP A 86 -18.58 -4.76 -7.26
N LEU A 87 -17.53 -5.52 -6.93
CA LEU A 87 -17.65 -6.85 -6.34
C LEU A 87 -18.40 -6.81 -4.99
N ALA A 88 -18.00 -5.90 -4.09
CA ALA A 88 -18.69 -5.71 -2.82
C ALA A 88 -20.15 -5.29 -3.02
N GLY A 89 -20.41 -4.36 -3.95
CA GLY A 89 -21.75 -3.89 -4.31
C GLY A 89 -22.63 -5.02 -4.85
N PHE A 90 -22.08 -5.92 -5.65
CA PHE A 90 -22.81 -7.07 -6.18
C PHE A 90 -23.17 -8.07 -5.07
N ILE A 91 -22.21 -8.42 -4.21
CA ILE A 91 -22.41 -9.39 -3.11
C ILE A 91 -23.41 -8.86 -2.07
N TYR A 92 -23.33 -7.58 -1.69
CA TYR A 92 -24.22 -7.00 -0.68
C TYR A 92 -25.51 -6.39 -1.24
N GLY A 93 -25.55 -6.05 -2.52
CA GLY A 93 -26.64 -5.33 -3.17
C GLY A 93 -27.75 -6.22 -3.72
N ASN A 94 -27.41 -7.43 -4.18
CA ASN A 94 -28.41 -8.41 -4.57
C ASN A 94 -29.08 -8.96 -3.30
N LYS A 95 -30.41 -9.14 -3.36
CA LYS A 95 -31.17 -9.78 -2.27
C LYS A 95 -30.63 -11.20 -2.10
N VAL A 96 -29.75 -11.41 -1.12
CA VAL A 96 -29.33 -12.75 -0.71
C VAL A 96 -30.60 -13.48 -0.25
N PRO A 97 -31.10 -14.50 -0.98
CA PRO A 97 -32.39 -15.10 -0.69
C PRO A 97 -32.41 -15.89 0.64
N SER A 98 -31.24 -16.20 1.21
CA SER A 98 -31.11 -17.14 2.33
C SER A 98 -31.08 -16.51 3.73
N LEU A 99 -30.99 -15.18 3.90
CA LEU A 99 -30.85 -14.61 5.25
C LEU A 99 -31.93 -13.57 5.57
N SER A 100 -33.06 -14.08 6.06
CA SER A 100 -34.26 -13.35 6.49
C SER A 100 -34.05 -12.58 7.82
N LEU A 101 -33.01 -11.75 7.91
CA LEU A 101 -32.78 -10.88 9.07
C LEU A 101 -32.59 -9.45 8.56
N TYR A 102 -33.65 -8.65 8.65
CA TYR A 102 -33.69 -7.25 8.21
C TYR A 102 -32.49 -6.43 8.74
N LEU A 103 -32.06 -6.69 9.98
CA LEU A 103 -30.89 -6.07 10.59
C LEU A 103 -29.58 -6.38 9.82
N PHE A 104 -29.40 -7.62 9.36
CA PHE A 104 -28.22 -8.02 8.58
C PHE A 104 -28.19 -7.35 7.22
N GLN A 105 -29.34 -7.20 6.55
CA GLN A 105 -29.42 -6.52 5.27
C GLN A 105 -29.17 -5.00 5.39
N VAL A 106 -29.63 -4.37 6.48
CA VAL A 106 -29.30 -2.98 6.81
C VAL A 106 -27.79 -2.82 7.09
N LEU A 107 -27.18 -3.79 7.80
CA LEU A 107 -25.73 -3.82 8.02
C LEU A 107 -24.96 -3.96 6.70
N CYS A 108 -25.36 -4.85 5.80
CA CYS A 108 -24.72 -5.03 4.49
C CYS A 108 -24.73 -3.75 3.64
N LYS A 109 -25.85 -3.02 3.59
CA LYS A 109 -25.92 -1.72 2.89
C LYS A 109 -25.07 -0.63 3.54
N LYS A 110 -24.91 -0.65 4.86
CA LYS A 110 -23.95 0.23 5.56
C LYS A 110 -22.51 -0.18 5.25
N MET A 111 -22.21 -1.48 5.25
CA MET A 111 -20.88 -2.03 4.95
C MET A 111 -20.41 -1.72 3.53
N TYR A 112 -21.31 -1.69 2.52
CA TYR A 112 -20.98 -1.21 1.18
C TYR A 112 -20.48 0.25 1.17
N ARG A 113 -21.21 1.16 1.85
CA ARG A 113 -20.81 2.58 1.94
C ARG A 113 -19.51 2.77 2.73
N VAL A 114 -19.33 1.97 3.78
CA VAL A 114 -18.08 1.95 4.57
C VAL A 114 -16.92 1.45 3.73
N THR A 115 -17.08 0.35 2.98
CA THR A 115 -16.08 -0.18 2.04
C THR A 115 -15.66 0.88 1.03
N TRP A 116 -16.64 1.59 0.47
CA TRP A 116 -16.40 2.68 -0.48
C TRP A 116 -15.54 3.79 0.14
N GLY A 117 -15.89 4.26 1.34
CA GLY A 117 -15.09 5.28 2.04
C GLY A 117 -13.69 4.80 2.40
N LEU A 118 -13.58 3.58 2.92
CA LEU A 118 -12.31 3.00 3.34
C LEU A 118 -11.36 2.77 2.17
N GLN A 119 -11.84 2.36 0.99
CA GLN A 119 -10.99 2.19 -0.20
C GLN A 119 -10.35 3.52 -0.61
N TYR A 120 -11.12 4.61 -0.64
CA TYR A 120 -10.56 5.93 -0.96
C TYR A 120 -9.62 6.46 0.11
N VAL A 121 -9.95 6.25 1.40
CA VAL A 121 -9.05 6.58 2.51
C VAL A 121 -7.73 5.82 2.36
N ASN A 122 -7.77 4.52 2.05
CA ASN A 122 -6.56 3.72 1.82
C ASN A 122 -5.69 4.30 0.70
N LEU A 123 -6.28 4.53 -0.48
CA LEU A 123 -5.55 5.04 -1.64
C LEU A 123 -4.99 6.45 -1.38
N PHE A 124 -5.78 7.32 -0.75
CA PHE A 124 -5.33 8.66 -0.37
C PHE A 124 -4.18 8.63 0.63
N MET A 125 -4.27 7.78 1.64
CA MET A 125 -3.23 7.63 2.65
C MET A 125 -1.95 7.05 2.04
N ILE A 126 -2.03 5.95 1.29
CA ILE A 126 -0.88 5.40 0.57
C ILE A 126 -0.18 6.46 -0.28
N ASN A 127 -0.95 7.31 -0.97
CA ASN A 127 -0.37 8.39 -1.75
C ASN A 127 0.35 9.43 -0.88
N CYS A 128 -0.20 9.81 0.28
CA CYS A 128 0.49 10.69 1.22
C CYS A 128 1.83 10.09 1.68
N GLY A 129 1.87 8.81 2.02
CA GLY A 129 3.11 8.16 2.45
C GLY A 129 4.15 8.01 1.32
N PHE A 130 3.73 7.82 0.07
CA PHE A 130 4.65 7.92 -1.07
C PHE A 130 5.25 9.32 -1.24
N ILE A 131 4.49 10.39 -0.99
CA ILE A 131 5.03 11.76 -1.02
C ILE A 131 6.03 11.98 0.13
N ILE A 132 5.74 11.46 1.33
CA ILE A 132 6.69 11.49 2.46
C ILE A 132 7.98 10.76 2.08
N LEU A 133 7.90 9.54 1.54
CA LEU A 133 9.06 8.77 1.09
C LEU A 133 9.86 9.48 -0.01
N ALA A 134 9.17 10.05 -0.99
CA ALA A 134 9.79 10.83 -2.05
C ALA A 134 10.54 12.04 -1.49
N GLY A 135 9.94 12.76 -0.54
CA GLY A 135 10.58 13.86 0.18
C GLY A 135 11.79 13.42 1.01
N SER A 136 11.67 12.30 1.74
CA SER A 136 12.78 11.73 2.52
C SER A 136 13.94 11.30 1.63
N ALA A 137 13.66 10.68 0.49
CA ALA A 137 14.65 10.30 -0.50
C ALA A 137 15.37 11.53 -1.08
N LEU A 138 14.63 12.58 -1.46
CA LEU A 138 15.21 13.84 -1.94
C LEU A 138 16.07 14.53 -0.87
N LYS A 139 15.59 14.61 0.38
CA LYS A 139 16.37 15.15 1.50
C LYS A 139 17.65 14.35 1.68
N ALA A 140 17.57 13.03 1.61
CA ALA A 140 18.73 12.15 1.70
C ALA A 140 19.72 12.33 0.54
N VAL A 141 19.30 12.80 -0.64
CA VAL A 141 20.22 13.24 -1.70
C VAL A 141 20.85 14.59 -1.35
N TYR A 142 20.08 15.55 -0.85
CA TYR A 142 20.58 16.88 -0.53
C TYR A 142 21.72 16.86 0.49
N VAL A 143 21.50 16.17 1.61
CA VAL A 143 22.46 16.07 2.72
C VAL A 143 23.77 15.38 2.29
N LEU A 144 23.78 14.63 1.20
CA LEU A 144 25.02 14.05 0.64
C LEU A 144 25.98 15.10 0.05
N PHE A 145 25.46 16.23 -0.43
CA PHE A 145 26.25 17.28 -1.07
C PHE A 145 26.32 18.56 -0.23
N ARG A 146 25.28 18.82 0.57
CA ARG A 146 25.15 20.04 1.37
C ARG A 146 24.35 19.74 2.63
N ASP A 147 25.04 19.77 3.77
CA ASP A 147 24.44 19.59 5.09
C ASP A 147 24.51 20.89 5.89
N ASP A 148 23.74 21.88 5.44
CA ASP A 148 23.71 23.22 6.02
C ASP A 148 22.41 23.50 6.81
N SER A 149 21.55 22.49 6.97
CA SER A 149 20.25 22.56 7.65
C SER A 149 19.26 23.61 7.11
N VAL A 150 19.54 24.21 5.94
CA VAL A 150 18.70 25.28 5.37
C VAL A 150 17.36 24.74 4.88
N MET A 151 17.37 23.58 4.23
CA MET A 151 16.16 22.93 3.75
C MET A 151 15.76 21.77 4.65
N LYS A 152 14.53 21.84 5.16
CA LYS A 152 13.91 20.82 6.02
C LYS A 152 13.09 19.82 5.21
N LEU A 153 12.82 18.64 5.77
CA LEU A 153 12.00 17.58 5.17
C LEU A 153 10.69 18.07 4.50
N PRO A 154 9.88 18.96 5.11
CA PRO A 154 8.67 19.48 4.48
C PRO A 154 8.89 20.22 3.15
N HIS A 155 10.06 20.87 2.96
CA HIS A 155 10.41 21.51 1.70
C HIS A 155 10.62 20.46 0.60
N PHE A 156 11.30 19.36 0.92
CA PHE A 156 11.48 18.25 -0.02
C PHE A 156 10.18 17.50 -0.31
N ILE A 157 9.28 17.38 0.68
CA ILE A 157 7.92 16.87 0.49
C ILE A 157 7.14 17.77 -0.48
N ALA A 158 7.23 19.09 -0.32
CA ALA A 158 6.59 20.03 -1.26
C ALA A 158 7.15 19.90 -2.68
N ILE A 159 8.48 19.78 -2.84
CA ILE A 159 9.12 19.55 -4.15
C ILE A 159 8.64 18.22 -4.74
N ALA A 160 8.60 17.14 -3.95
CA ALA A 160 8.09 15.86 -4.39
C ALA A 160 6.62 15.95 -4.84
N GLY A 161 5.79 16.69 -4.11
CA GLY A 161 4.40 16.98 -4.48
C GLY A 161 4.28 17.72 -5.80
N VAL A 162 5.13 18.72 -6.07
CA VAL A 162 5.17 19.43 -7.36
C VAL A 162 5.53 18.48 -8.50
N VAL A 163 6.55 17.62 -8.31
CA VAL A 163 6.93 16.61 -9.32
C VAL A 163 5.79 15.62 -9.54
N CYS A 164 5.11 15.18 -8.48
CA CYS A 164 3.93 14.33 -8.59
C CYS A 164 2.81 15.03 -9.37
N ALA A 165 2.55 16.33 -9.14
CA ALA A 165 1.54 17.08 -9.86
C ALA A 165 1.88 17.19 -11.36
N ILE A 166 3.14 17.45 -11.70
CA ILE A 166 3.62 17.46 -13.10
C ILE A 166 3.37 16.10 -13.75
N PHE A 167 3.70 15.01 -13.07
CA PHE A 167 3.48 13.66 -13.59
C PHE A 167 1.98 13.35 -13.74
N ALA A 168 1.15 13.74 -12.77
CA ALA A 168 -0.30 13.55 -12.81
C ALA A 168 -0.97 14.27 -14.00
N VAL A 169 -0.44 15.44 -14.36
CA VAL A 169 -0.89 16.23 -15.51
C VAL A 169 -0.27 15.72 -16.82
N GLY A 170 0.97 15.26 -16.79
CA GLY A 170 1.71 14.75 -17.95
C GLY A 170 1.22 13.40 -18.47
N ILE A 171 0.59 12.59 -17.60
CA ILE A 171 0.08 11.26 -17.98
C ILE A 171 -1.45 11.30 -18.16
N PRO A 172 -1.94 11.48 -19.40
CA PRO A 172 -3.37 11.59 -19.68
C PRO A 172 -4.15 10.29 -19.39
N TYR A 173 -3.59 9.11 -19.68
CA TYR A 173 -4.30 7.83 -19.65
C TYR A 173 -3.57 6.77 -18.82
N LEU A 174 -4.34 5.91 -18.16
CA LEU A 174 -3.85 4.83 -17.30
C LEU A 174 -3.10 3.74 -18.06
N SER A 175 -3.41 3.53 -19.34
CA SER A 175 -2.65 2.61 -20.21
C SER A 175 -1.19 3.01 -20.39
N ALA A 176 -0.87 4.32 -20.30
CA ALA A 176 0.51 4.78 -20.33
C ALA A 176 1.32 4.33 -19.10
N LEU A 177 0.65 4.04 -17.97
CA LEU A 177 1.31 3.52 -16.76
C LEU A 177 1.91 2.12 -16.96
N GLY A 178 1.49 1.38 -18.00
CA GLY A 178 2.05 0.07 -18.34
C GLY A 178 3.57 0.09 -18.54
N ILE A 179 4.08 1.09 -19.28
CA ILE A 179 5.52 1.27 -19.50
C ILE A 179 6.22 1.70 -18.20
N TRP A 180 5.55 2.56 -17.41
CA TRP A 180 6.06 3.04 -16.13
C TRP A 180 6.18 1.95 -15.08
N LEU A 181 5.40 0.86 -15.15
CA LEU A 181 5.56 -0.31 -14.29
C LEU A 181 6.95 -0.94 -14.48
N GLY A 182 7.39 -1.14 -15.72
CA GLY A 182 8.73 -1.68 -16.01
C GLY A 182 9.84 -0.76 -15.50
N VAL A 183 9.69 0.55 -15.70
CA VAL A 183 10.63 1.56 -15.16
C VAL A 183 10.64 1.52 -13.63
N SER A 184 9.48 1.45 -12.99
CA SER A 184 9.35 1.32 -11.54
C SER A 184 10.06 0.08 -11.00
N THR A 185 9.95 -1.07 -11.67
CA THR A 185 10.64 -2.30 -11.26
C THR A 185 12.16 -2.16 -11.36
N ILE A 186 12.69 -1.50 -12.39
CA ILE A 186 14.13 -1.25 -12.51
C ILE A 186 14.61 -0.33 -11.38
N LEU A 187 13.91 0.78 -11.15
CA LEU A 187 14.23 1.71 -10.09
C LEU A 187 14.15 1.06 -8.70
N SER A 188 13.18 0.16 -8.48
CA SER A 188 13.06 -0.59 -7.23
C SER A 188 14.21 -1.54 -6.99
N MET A 189 14.61 -2.30 -8.02
CA MET A 189 15.78 -3.16 -7.90
C MET A 189 17.06 -2.38 -7.58
N ILE A 190 17.24 -1.18 -8.15
CA ILE A 190 18.42 -0.35 -7.88
C ILE A 190 18.52 -0.01 -6.38
N TYR A 191 17.49 0.60 -5.79
CA TYR A 191 17.59 0.99 -4.38
C TYR A 191 17.58 -0.22 -3.44
N ILE A 192 16.90 -1.32 -3.79
CA ILE A 192 16.90 -2.56 -2.99
C ILE A 192 18.30 -3.17 -2.93
N VAL A 193 18.95 -3.35 -4.09
CA VAL A 193 20.29 -3.93 -4.16
C VAL A 193 21.30 -3.04 -3.43
N VAL A 194 21.25 -1.73 -3.66
CA VAL A 194 22.15 -0.79 -2.96
C VAL A 194 21.90 -0.80 -1.46
N ALA A 195 20.64 -0.78 -1.00
CA ALA A 195 20.30 -0.84 0.43
C ALA A 195 20.83 -2.13 1.07
N ILE A 196 20.65 -3.28 0.42
CA ILE A 196 21.18 -4.57 0.90
C ILE A 196 22.71 -4.54 0.98
N VAL A 197 23.39 -4.15 -0.09
CA VAL A 197 24.86 -4.18 -0.16
C VAL A 197 25.48 -3.23 0.86
N LEU A 198 24.98 -2.00 0.97
CA LEU A 198 25.51 -1.02 1.92
C LEU A 198 25.19 -1.43 3.37
N SER A 199 23.96 -1.89 3.65
CA SER A 199 23.61 -2.37 4.99
C SER A 199 24.43 -3.59 5.39
N PHE A 200 24.63 -4.54 4.47
CA PHE A 200 25.46 -5.71 4.73
C PHE A 200 26.91 -5.32 5.03
N LYS A 201 27.49 -4.41 4.22
CA LYS A 201 28.84 -3.88 4.45
C LYS A 201 28.96 -3.20 5.81
N ASP A 202 28.01 -2.36 6.18
CA ASP A 202 27.99 -1.71 7.49
C ASP A 202 27.82 -2.72 8.64
N GLY A 203 26.97 -3.72 8.43
CA GLY A 203 26.71 -4.82 9.35
C GLY A 203 27.94 -5.70 9.62
N VAL A 204 28.82 -5.89 8.64
CA VAL A 204 30.09 -6.60 8.87
C VAL A 204 31.13 -5.72 9.57
N ASN A 205 31.14 -4.42 9.30
CA ASN A 205 32.23 -3.52 9.73
C ASN A 205 31.97 -2.77 11.05
N LYS A 206 30.72 -2.59 11.49
CA LYS A 206 30.40 -1.90 12.77
C LYS A 206 30.46 -2.87 13.98
N PRO A 207 30.69 -2.35 15.20
CA PRO A 207 30.69 -3.13 16.44
C PRO A 207 29.29 -3.66 16.82
N SER A 208 29.18 -4.39 17.93
CA SER A 208 27.92 -4.97 18.42
C SER A 208 26.77 -3.96 18.46
N ARG A 209 25.59 -4.37 17.99
CA ARG A 209 24.38 -3.53 17.93
C ARG A 209 23.48 -3.85 19.12
N ASP A 210 22.82 -2.82 19.60
CA ASP A 210 21.72 -2.99 20.54
C ASP A 210 20.45 -3.40 19.78
N TYR A 211 19.75 -4.41 20.30
CA TYR A 211 18.46 -4.89 19.78
C TYR A 211 17.36 -4.79 20.84
N THR A 212 17.64 -4.12 21.97
CA THR A 212 16.64 -3.92 23.01
C THR A 212 15.55 -2.99 22.50
N ILE A 213 14.30 -3.39 22.73
CA ILE A 213 13.14 -2.56 22.39
C ILE A 213 13.14 -1.39 23.37
N GLN A 214 13.31 -0.19 22.84
CA GLN A 214 13.43 1.05 23.61
C GLN A 214 12.06 1.60 24.03
N GLY A 215 12.03 2.45 25.07
CA GLY A 215 10.82 3.14 25.55
C GLY A 215 10.22 2.59 26.84
N SER A 216 9.29 3.35 27.42
CA SER A 216 8.55 2.95 28.63
C SER A 216 7.61 1.77 28.34
N SER A 217 7.12 1.07 29.38
CA SER A 217 6.17 -0.04 29.19
C SER A 217 4.92 0.38 28.41
N VAL A 218 4.44 1.61 28.62
CA VAL A 218 3.28 2.15 27.90
C VAL A 218 3.64 2.42 26.44
N ASP A 219 4.78 3.05 26.18
CA ASP A 219 5.20 3.35 24.80
C ASP A 219 5.48 2.09 23.99
N LYS A 220 6.00 1.03 24.63
CA LYS A 220 6.15 -0.29 24.03
C LYS A 220 4.83 -0.86 23.54
N ILE A 221 3.77 -0.80 24.35
CA ILE A 221 2.45 -1.32 23.95
C ILE A 221 1.96 -0.60 22.69
N PHE A 222 2.07 0.74 22.66
CA PHE A 222 1.57 1.52 21.53
C PHE A 222 2.44 1.34 20.28
N THR A 223 3.76 1.31 20.40
CA THR A 223 4.68 1.10 19.27
C THR A 223 4.60 -0.33 18.71
N ILE A 224 4.45 -1.36 19.56
CA ILE A 224 4.21 -2.75 19.14
C ILE A 224 2.87 -2.85 18.40
N THR A 225 1.80 -2.27 18.96
CA THR A 225 0.48 -2.27 18.31
C THR A 225 0.54 -1.53 16.96
N GLY A 226 1.25 -0.41 16.92
CA GLY A 226 1.44 0.36 15.69
C GLY A 226 2.25 -0.41 14.63
N ALA A 227 3.29 -1.15 15.04
CA ALA A 227 4.07 -2.00 14.17
C ALA A 227 3.29 -3.22 13.65
N ALA A 228 2.33 -3.74 14.42
CA ALA A 228 1.40 -4.76 13.92
C ALA A 228 0.54 -4.26 12.75
N ALA A 229 0.15 -2.97 12.76
CA ALA A 229 -0.49 -2.36 11.60
C ALA A 229 0.48 -2.17 10.41
N ASN A 230 1.76 -1.86 10.68
CA ASN A 230 2.79 -1.78 9.64
C ASN A 230 3.05 -3.13 8.96
N LEU A 231 2.99 -4.24 9.71
CA LEU A 231 3.11 -5.60 9.17
C LEU A 231 2.06 -5.87 8.10
N VAL A 232 0.80 -5.57 8.39
CA VAL A 232 -0.28 -5.82 7.44
C VAL A 232 -0.31 -4.80 6.31
N PHE A 233 0.08 -3.55 6.58
CA PHE A 233 0.25 -2.51 5.57
C PHE A 233 1.25 -2.95 4.48
N ALA A 234 2.31 -3.67 4.84
CA ALA A 234 3.31 -4.20 3.89
C ALA A 234 2.73 -5.11 2.81
N PHE A 235 1.59 -5.75 3.09
CA PHE A 235 0.91 -6.67 2.19
C PHE A 235 -0.48 -6.18 1.77
N ASN A 236 -0.69 -4.85 1.78
CA ASN A 236 -1.95 -4.23 1.41
C ASN A 236 -2.43 -4.66 0.01
N SER A 237 -3.68 -5.11 -0.08
CA SER A 237 -4.29 -5.65 -1.30
C SER A 237 -5.43 -4.80 -1.87
N GLY A 238 -5.45 -3.50 -1.55
CA GLY A 238 -6.57 -2.61 -1.88
C GLY A 238 -6.88 -2.42 -3.37
N MET A 239 -6.05 -2.97 -4.26
CA MET A 239 -6.18 -2.94 -5.72
C MET A 239 -6.24 -4.34 -6.37
N LEU A 240 -6.36 -5.41 -5.58
CA LEU A 240 -6.28 -6.77 -6.13
C LEU A 240 -7.33 -7.04 -7.23
N PRO A 241 -8.64 -6.73 -7.04
CA PRO A 241 -9.65 -6.94 -8.08
C PRO A 241 -9.38 -6.13 -9.36
N GLU A 242 -8.91 -4.88 -9.21
CA GLU A 242 -8.56 -4.01 -10.32
C GLU A 242 -7.40 -4.59 -11.14
N ILE A 243 -6.38 -5.15 -10.48
CA ILE A 243 -5.27 -5.87 -11.13
C ILE A 243 -5.79 -7.19 -11.75
N GLN A 244 -6.69 -7.89 -11.08
CA GLN A 244 -7.25 -9.15 -11.57
C GLN A 244 -8.16 -8.99 -12.80
N ALA A 245 -8.75 -7.82 -12.97
CA ALA A 245 -9.53 -7.49 -14.15
C ALA A 245 -8.72 -7.55 -15.45
N THR A 246 -7.40 -7.30 -15.39
CA THR A 246 -6.53 -7.30 -16.58
C THR A 246 -6.05 -8.70 -16.97
N VAL A 247 -6.05 -9.65 -16.02
CA VAL A 247 -5.56 -11.03 -16.21
C VAL A 247 -6.34 -11.77 -17.30
N LYS A 248 -5.67 -12.47 -18.21
CA LYS A 248 -6.33 -13.32 -19.21
C LYS A 248 -6.98 -14.58 -18.60
N GLN A 249 -7.99 -15.13 -19.27
CA GLN A 249 -8.63 -16.40 -18.90
C GLN A 249 -7.61 -17.57 -18.85
N PRO A 250 -7.74 -18.55 -17.94
CA PRO A 250 -8.65 -18.63 -16.79
C PRO A 250 -8.24 -17.67 -15.65
N VAL A 251 -9.08 -16.70 -15.33
CA VAL A 251 -8.71 -15.52 -14.50
C VAL A 251 -8.28 -15.91 -13.10
N VAL A 252 -9.12 -16.65 -12.37
CA VAL A 252 -8.85 -17.04 -10.98
C VAL A 252 -7.57 -17.87 -10.88
N LYS A 253 -7.43 -18.88 -11.73
CA LYS A 253 -6.24 -19.76 -11.74
C LYS A 253 -4.95 -18.99 -12.06
N ASN A 254 -5.00 -18.06 -13.00
CA ASN A 254 -3.85 -17.22 -13.34
C ASN A 254 -3.52 -16.23 -12.22
N MET A 255 -4.51 -15.61 -11.59
CA MET A 255 -4.29 -14.74 -10.44
C MET A 255 -3.69 -15.49 -9.25
N MET A 256 -4.17 -16.69 -8.94
CA MET A 256 -3.62 -17.51 -7.85
C MET A 256 -2.13 -17.83 -8.05
N LYS A 257 -1.70 -18.13 -9.29
CA LYS A 257 -0.26 -18.30 -9.60
C LYS A 257 0.52 -17.03 -9.32
N ALA A 258 -0.04 -15.87 -9.67
CA ALA A 258 0.61 -14.59 -9.45
C ALA A 258 0.72 -14.24 -7.96
N LEU A 259 -0.33 -14.51 -7.18
CA LEU A 259 -0.33 -14.39 -5.73
C LEU A 259 0.71 -15.31 -5.09
N TYR A 260 0.78 -16.58 -5.49
CA TYR A 260 1.80 -17.49 -4.97
C TYR A 260 3.21 -17.00 -5.26
N LEU A 261 3.49 -16.50 -6.47
CA LEU A 261 4.80 -15.93 -6.79
C LEU A 261 5.10 -14.71 -5.93
N GLN A 262 4.17 -13.75 -5.82
CA GLN A 262 4.31 -12.54 -5.03
C GLN A 262 4.61 -12.85 -3.55
N PHE A 263 3.81 -13.72 -2.92
CA PHE A 263 3.92 -14.02 -1.49
C PHE A 263 4.99 -15.07 -1.16
N THR A 264 5.72 -15.60 -2.16
CA THR A 264 6.89 -16.48 -1.96
C THR A 264 8.16 -15.78 -2.44
N ALA A 265 8.59 -16.03 -3.67
CA ALA A 265 9.81 -15.47 -4.24
C ALA A 265 9.77 -13.93 -4.31
N GLY A 266 8.59 -13.35 -4.59
CA GLY A 266 8.40 -11.91 -4.67
C GLY A 266 8.56 -11.18 -3.33
N ALA A 267 8.38 -11.85 -2.19
CA ALA A 267 8.52 -11.25 -0.87
C ALA A 267 9.98 -11.26 -0.35
N LEU A 268 10.86 -12.04 -1.00
CA LEU A 268 12.26 -12.17 -0.57
C LEU A 268 13.03 -10.84 -0.56
N PRO A 269 12.91 -9.93 -1.54
CA PRO A 269 13.63 -8.66 -1.50
C PRO A 269 13.15 -7.77 -0.34
N LEU A 270 11.86 -7.79 -0.03
CA LEU A 270 11.29 -7.12 1.14
C LEU A 270 11.92 -7.64 2.43
N TYR A 271 11.94 -8.96 2.61
CA TYR A 271 12.57 -9.57 3.79
C TYR A 271 14.07 -9.28 3.87
N ALA A 272 14.79 -9.36 2.75
CA ALA A 272 16.22 -9.11 2.71
C ALA A 272 16.55 -7.68 3.15
N VAL A 273 15.91 -6.67 2.56
CA VAL A 273 16.11 -5.27 2.96
C VAL A 273 15.74 -5.07 4.43
N THR A 274 14.58 -5.61 4.84
CA THR A 274 14.05 -5.43 6.19
C THR A 274 14.99 -6.01 7.25
N PHE A 275 15.38 -7.28 7.09
CA PHE A 275 16.20 -8.01 8.06
C PHE A 275 17.67 -7.59 8.04
N ILE A 276 18.26 -7.39 6.87
CA ILE A 276 19.66 -6.95 6.78
C ILE A 276 19.80 -5.53 7.31
N GLY A 277 18.85 -4.64 7.01
CA GLY A 277 18.83 -3.29 7.57
C GLY A 277 18.77 -3.30 9.10
N TYR A 278 17.83 -4.06 9.67
CA TYR A 278 17.72 -4.16 11.13
C TYR A 278 18.93 -4.84 11.78
N TRP A 279 19.49 -5.87 11.14
CA TRP A 279 20.73 -6.50 11.61
C TRP A 279 21.93 -5.54 11.60
N ALA A 280 22.02 -4.68 10.59
CA ALA A 280 23.14 -3.76 10.47
C ALA A 280 23.11 -2.64 11.53
N TYR A 281 21.92 -2.15 11.89
CA TYR A 281 21.73 -0.92 12.69
C TYR A 281 20.98 -1.10 14.01
N GLY A 282 20.33 -2.23 14.26
CA GLY A 282 19.64 -2.54 15.52
C GLY A 282 18.56 -1.53 15.89
N SER A 283 18.46 -1.18 17.18
CA SER A 283 17.52 -0.20 17.73
C SER A 283 17.71 1.22 17.17
N SER A 284 18.86 1.52 16.55
CA SER A 284 19.17 2.81 15.92
C SER A 284 18.76 2.90 14.45
N THR A 285 18.06 1.90 13.92
CA THR A 285 17.60 1.90 12.52
C THR A 285 16.62 3.04 12.28
N SER A 286 16.93 3.91 11.32
CA SER A 286 16.03 5.01 10.93
C SER A 286 14.75 4.52 10.25
N THR A 287 13.67 5.30 10.37
CA THR A 287 12.39 5.06 9.67
C THR A 287 12.50 5.10 8.16
N TYR A 288 13.57 5.69 7.62
CA TYR A 288 14.01 5.56 6.23
C TYR A 288 15.43 5.00 6.20
N LEU A 289 15.58 3.72 5.84
CA LEU A 289 16.82 2.93 5.99
C LEU A 289 18.05 3.59 5.36
N MET A 290 17.88 4.28 4.22
CA MET A 290 18.99 4.94 3.52
C MET A 290 19.64 6.08 4.33
N ASN A 291 18.98 6.57 5.39
CA ASN A 291 19.59 7.51 6.32
C ASN A 291 20.60 6.81 7.27
N SER A 292 20.46 5.51 7.52
CA SER A 292 21.36 4.73 8.37
C SER A 292 22.63 4.26 7.63
N VAL A 293 22.56 4.13 6.29
CA VAL A 293 23.64 3.52 5.50
C VAL A 293 24.86 4.43 5.30
N THR A 294 26.04 3.84 5.42
CA THR A 294 27.32 4.44 5.05
C THR A 294 27.82 3.85 3.74
N GLY A 295 28.54 4.64 2.94
CA GLY A 295 28.96 4.18 1.62
C GLY A 295 29.41 5.31 0.69
N PRO A 296 29.85 4.96 -0.52
CA PRO A 296 30.29 5.95 -1.50
C PRO A 296 29.11 6.84 -1.94
N LEU A 297 29.43 8.11 -2.17
CA LEU A 297 28.48 9.18 -2.51
C LEU A 297 27.55 8.80 -3.67
N TRP A 298 28.12 8.27 -4.75
CA TRP A 298 27.38 7.93 -5.97
C TRP A 298 26.33 6.85 -5.72
N ALA A 299 26.62 5.85 -4.88
CA ALA A 299 25.72 4.73 -4.63
C ALA A 299 24.52 5.19 -3.79
N LYS A 300 24.78 5.99 -2.75
CA LYS A 300 23.71 6.60 -1.94
C LYS A 300 22.84 7.52 -2.77
N ALA A 301 23.45 8.37 -3.61
CA ALA A 301 22.72 9.26 -4.51
C ALA A 301 21.85 8.47 -5.51
N LEU A 302 22.42 7.44 -6.15
CA LEU A 302 21.70 6.58 -7.10
C LEU A 302 20.49 5.90 -6.45
N ALA A 303 20.65 5.33 -5.26
CA ALA A 303 19.56 4.67 -4.54
C ALA A 303 18.45 5.64 -4.14
N ASN A 304 18.81 6.81 -3.59
CA ASN A 304 17.82 7.79 -3.17
C ASN A 304 17.09 8.43 -4.37
N ILE A 305 17.79 8.76 -5.47
CA ILE A 305 17.15 9.24 -6.71
C ILE A 305 16.22 8.16 -7.27
N SER A 306 16.64 6.90 -7.25
CA SER A 306 15.80 5.79 -7.72
C SER A 306 14.56 5.61 -6.84
N ALA A 307 14.70 5.67 -5.51
CA ALA A 307 13.59 5.60 -4.58
C ALA A 307 12.61 6.78 -4.74
N PHE A 308 13.14 7.99 -4.99
CA PHE A 308 12.33 9.17 -5.30
C PHE A 308 11.49 8.97 -6.56
N LEU A 309 12.13 8.63 -7.69
CA LEU A 309 11.44 8.45 -8.97
C LEU A 309 10.44 7.28 -8.92
N GLN A 310 10.81 6.19 -8.26
CA GLN A 310 9.93 5.04 -8.08
C GLN A 310 8.71 5.41 -7.23
N SER A 311 8.88 6.20 -6.16
CA SER A 311 7.77 6.68 -5.31
C SER A 311 6.78 7.53 -6.12
N VAL A 312 7.28 8.41 -7.00
CA VAL A 312 6.43 9.19 -7.92
C VAL A 312 5.61 8.25 -8.80
N ILE A 313 6.23 7.24 -9.42
CA ILE A 313 5.50 6.30 -10.29
C ILE A 313 4.48 5.49 -9.50
N SER A 314 4.88 4.91 -8.36
CA SER A 314 4.01 4.11 -7.49
C SER A 314 2.80 4.90 -7.02
N LEU A 315 2.98 6.15 -6.59
CA LEU A 315 1.86 7.02 -6.20
C LEU A 315 0.81 7.08 -7.30
N HIS A 316 1.21 7.22 -8.57
CA HIS A 316 0.24 7.34 -9.67
C HIS A 316 -0.46 6.02 -10.00
N ILE A 317 0.18 4.87 -9.74
CA ILE A 317 -0.46 3.56 -9.82
C ILE A 317 -1.60 3.48 -8.78
N PHE A 318 -1.35 3.89 -7.53
CA PHE A 318 -2.37 3.89 -6.47
C PHE A 318 -3.39 5.04 -6.59
N ALA A 319 -3.02 6.17 -7.17
CA ALA A 319 -3.95 7.26 -7.46
C ALA A 319 -4.87 6.98 -8.66
N SER A 320 -4.51 6.00 -9.51
CA SER A 320 -5.24 5.70 -10.75
C SER A 320 -6.74 5.49 -10.58
N PRO A 321 -7.26 4.76 -9.56
CA PRO A 321 -8.70 4.56 -9.42
C PRO A 321 -9.42 5.85 -9.01
N THR A 322 -8.74 6.74 -8.29
CA THR A 322 -9.25 8.06 -7.92
C THR A 322 -9.35 8.96 -9.12
N TYR A 323 -8.29 9.00 -9.95
CA TYR A 323 -8.29 9.78 -11.19
C TYR A 323 -9.38 9.30 -12.15
N GLU A 324 -9.50 7.99 -12.35
CA GLU A 324 -10.54 7.41 -13.19
C GLU A 324 -11.93 7.81 -12.72
N PHE A 325 -12.20 7.75 -11.42
CA PHE A 325 -13.48 8.15 -10.86
C PHE A 325 -13.78 9.63 -11.11
N MET A 326 -12.80 10.52 -10.88
CA MET A 326 -12.96 11.95 -11.11
C MET A 326 -13.18 12.26 -12.59
N ASP A 327 -12.41 11.63 -13.48
CA ASP A 327 -12.50 11.81 -14.93
C ASP A 327 -13.82 11.26 -15.48
N THR A 328 -14.31 10.12 -14.97
CA THR A 328 -15.58 9.52 -15.42
C THR A 328 -16.79 10.34 -14.96
N LYS A 329 -16.75 10.84 -13.71
CA LYS A 329 -17.90 11.52 -13.09
C LYS A 329 -17.99 13.00 -13.45
N TYR A 330 -16.85 13.68 -13.51
CA TYR A 330 -16.79 15.13 -13.68
C TYR A 330 -16.02 15.56 -14.93
N GLY A 331 -15.33 14.63 -15.62
CA GLY A 331 -14.51 14.94 -16.78
C GLY A 331 -15.32 15.33 -18.01
N THR A 332 -14.67 16.10 -18.88
CA THR A 332 -15.27 16.52 -20.14
C THR A 332 -15.31 15.34 -21.12
N LYS A 333 -16.50 15.00 -21.63
CA LYS A 333 -16.65 13.95 -22.64
C LYS A 333 -16.22 14.46 -24.01
N GLY A 334 -15.20 13.83 -24.61
CA GLY A 334 -14.75 14.06 -25.99
C GLY A 334 -13.56 15.01 -26.15
N GLY A 335 -12.86 14.88 -27.28
CA GLY A 335 -11.68 15.69 -27.66
C GLY A 335 -10.33 15.07 -27.30
N SER A 336 -9.25 15.68 -27.81
CA SER A 336 -7.88 15.25 -27.49
C SER A 336 -7.58 15.39 -25.99
N PRO A 337 -6.81 14.47 -25.37
CA PRO A 337 -6.34 14.61 -23.99
C PRO A 337 -5.48 15.83 -23.71
N LEU A 338 -4.99 16.49 -24.77
CA LEU A 338 -4.23 17.75 -24.74
C LEU A 338 -5.10 18.97 -25.04
N ALA A 339 -6.39 18.80 -25.34
CA ALA A 339 -7.29 19.93 -25.53
C ALA A 339 -7.30 20.80 -24.26
N LEU A 340 -7.22 22.12 -24.42
CA LEU A 340 -7.06 23.06 -23.31
C LEU A 340 -8.07 22.84 -22.18
N LYS A 341 -9.34 22.57 -22.51
CA LYS A 341 -10.40 22.27 -21.54
C LYS A 341 -10.12 20.99 -20.74
N ASN A 342 -9.64 19.93 -21.40
CA ASN A 342 -9.30 18.65 -20.76
C ASN A 342 -8.03 18.78 -19.92
N LEU A 343 -7.05 19.56 -20.39
CA LEU A 343 -5.83 19.86 -19.66
C LEU A 343 -6.13 20.68 -18.41
N LEU A 344 -6.92 21.74 -18.50
CA LEU A 344 -7.32 22.57 -17.36
C LEU A 344 -8.11 21.76 -16.33
N PHE A 345 -9.08 20.94 -16.77
CA PHE A 345 -9.81 20.06 -15.88
C PHE A 345 -8.86 19.10 -15.16
N ARG A 346 -7.96 18.41 -15.89
CA ARG A 346 -6.99 17.46 -15.32
C ARG A 346 -6.05 18.14 -14.32
N THR A 347 -5.54 19.32 -14.65
CA THR A 347 -4.69 20.12 -13.75
C THR A 347 -5.45 20.53 -12.51
N ALA A 348 -6.69 20.98 -12.62
CA ALA A 348 -7.49 21.37 -11.46
C ALA A 348 -7.82 20.17 -10.55
N THR A 349 -8.31 19.06 -11.12
CA THR A 349 -8.75 17.89 -10.35
C THR A 349 -7.58 17.11 -9.77
N ARG A 350 -6.65 16.67 -10.61
CA ARG A 350 -5.51 15.86 -10.14
C ARG A 350 -4.50 16.72 -9.38
N GLY A 351 -4.31 17.98 -9.79
CA GLY A 351 -3.45 18.93 -9.07
C GLY A 351 -3.98 19.26 -7.67
N SER A 352 -5.29 19.48 -7.50
CA SER A 352 -5.86 19.68 -6.16
C SER A 352 -5.74 18.44 -5.28
N TYR A 353 -5.97 17.24 -5.84
CA TYR A 353 -5.76 15.99 -5.13
C TYR A 353 -4.32 15.86 -4.61
N ILE A 354 -3.33 16.03 -5.50
CA ILE A 354 -1.91 15.98 -5.11
C ILE A 354 -1.55 17.10 -4.13
N ALA A 355 -2.08 18.31 -4.30
CA ALA A 355 -1.82 19.42 -3.38
C ALA A 355 -2.31 19.13 -1.97
N VAL A 356 -3.51 18.58 -1.81
CA VAL A 356 -4.06 18.19 -0.51
C VAL A 356 -3.25 17.05 0.11
N SER A 357 -2.90 16.02 -0.66
CA SER A 357 -2.04 14.94 -0.17
C SER A 357 -0.67 15.47 0.26
N THR A 358 -0.06 16.36 -0.53
CA THR A 358 1.24 16.96 -0.25
C THR A 358 1.21 17.81 1.02
N LEU A 359 0.15 18.62 1.20
CA LEU A 359 -0.04 19.43 2.39
C LEU A 359 -0.12 18.54 3.64
N LEU A 360 -0.93 17.47 3.59
CA LEU A 360 -1.04 16.54 4.71
C LEU A 360 0.30 15.84 5.01
N SER A 361 1.01 15.39 3.98
CA SER A 361 2.34 14.80 4.09
C SER A 361 3.36 15.76 4.71
N ALA A 362 3.30 17.05 4.37
CA ALA A 362 4.22 18.06 4.87
C ALA A 362 3.91 18.48 6.31
N LEU A 363 2.63 18.42 6.71
CA LEU A 363 2.18 18.71 8.07
C LEU A 363 2.53 17.59 9.05
N LEU A 364 2.47 16.32 8.62
CA LEU A 364 2.69 15.14 9.46
C LEU A 364 3.67 14.16 8.77
N PRO A 365 4.97 14.50 8.65
CA PRO A 365 5.95 13.71 7.90
C PRO A 365 6.44 12.46 8.65
N PHE A 366 5.61 11.86 9.50
CA PHE A 366 5.94 10.69 10.33
C PHE A 366 5.66 9.40 9.56
N LEU A 367 6.62 8.94 8.76
CA LEU A 367 6.42 7.78 7.87
C LEU A 367 5.89 6.54 8.60
N GLY A 368 6.48 6.17 9.74
CA GLY A 368 6.09 4.98 10.50
C GLY A 368 4.68 5.06 11.09
N ASP A 369 4.34 6.22 11.64
CA ASP A 369 3.01 6.47 12.19
C ASP A 369 1.94 6.55 11.10
N PHE A 370 2.29 7.13 9.95
CA PHE A 370 1.39 7.22 8.82
C PHE A 370 1.10 5.83 8.23
N MET A 371 2.12 4.98 8.10
CA MET A 371 1.95 3.57 7.72
C MET A 371 1.05 2.85 8.73
N SER A 372 1.25 3.11 10.03
CA SER A 372 0.49 2.48 11.10
C SER A 372 -0.98 2.88 11.06
N LEU A 373 -1.26 4.17 10.91
CA LEU A 373 -2.61 4.70 10.77
C LEU A 373 -3.29 4.12 9.53
N THR A 374 -2.59 4.06 8.40
CA THR A 374 -3.12 3.49 7.16
C THR A 374 -3.46 2.02 7.34
N GLY A 375 -2.54 1.24 7.92
CA GLY A 375 -2.75 -0.16 8.27
C GLY A 375 -3.97 -0.36 9.16
N ALA A 376 -4.09 0.47 10.20
CA ALA A 376 -5.15 0.43 11.19
C ALA A 376 -6.54 0.68 10.60
N ILE A 377 -6.72 1.83 9.93
CA ILE A 377 -8.05 2.30 9.54
C ILE A 377 -8.49 1.78 8.17
N SER A 378 -7.56 1.29 7.35
CA SER A 378 -7.87 0.94 5.96
C SER A 378 -7.41 -0.45 5.57
N THR A 379 -6.17 -0.85 5.84
CA THR A 379 -5.68 -2.17 5.43
C THR A 379 -6.36 -3.30 6.21
N PHE A 380 -6.47 -3.21 7.55
CA PHE A 380 -7.18 -4.21 8.34
C PHE A 380 -8.64 -4.39 7.87
N PRO A 381 -9.45 -3.32 7.78
CA PRO A 381 -10.83 -3.45 7.31
C PRO A 381 -10.97 -3.98 5.89
N LEU A 382 -10.18 -3.48 4.93
CA LEU A 382 -10.35 -3.85 3.52
C LEU A 382 -9.77 -5.22 3.22
N THR A 383 -8.54 -5.47 3.66
CA THR A 383 -7.80 -6.67 3.28
C THR A 383 -8.29 -7.88 4.06
N PHE A 384 -8.55 -7.74 5.36
CA PHE A 384 -8.80 -8.90 6.22
C PHE A 384 -10.27 -9.03 6.62
N ILE A 385 -10.89 -7.96 7.13
CA ILE A 385 -12.29 -8.03 7.59
C ILE A 385 -13.21 -8.25 6.40
N LEU A 386 -13.11 -7.38 5.39
CA LEU A 386 -14.02 -7.37 4.26
C LEU A 386 -13.82 -8.59 3.36
N ALA A 387 -12.59 -9.06 3.15
CA ALA A 387 -12.34 -10.29 2.40
C ALA A 387 -13.00 -11.52 3.03
N ASN A 388 -12.82 -11.70 4.35
CA ASN A 388 -13.45 -12.81 5.06
C ASN A 388 -14.98 -12.70 5.06
N HIS A 389 -15.52 -11.50 5.28
CA HIS A 389 -16.97 -11.31 5.32
C HIS A 389 -17.61 -11.46 3.93
N MET A 390 -17.02 -10.90 2.88
CA MET A 390 -17.53 -11.06 1.51
C MET A 390 -17.53 -12.52 1.08
N TYR A 391 -16.47 -13.27 1.41
CA TYR A 391 -16.40 -14.69 1.10
C TYR A 391 -17.45 -15.49 1.86
N LEU A 392 -17.64 -15.20 3.15
CA LEU A 392 -18.69 -15.81 3.97
C LEU A 392 -20.08 -15.58 3.37
N VAL A 393 -20.40 -14.36 2.94
CA VAL A 393 -21.72 -14.03 2.37
C VAL A 393 -21.89 -14.66 0.98
N ALA A 394 -20.87 -14.62 0.14
CA ALA A 394 -20.93 -15.14 -1.22
C ALA A 394 -21.05 -16.67 -1.26
N MET A 395 -20.34 -17.38 -0.38
CA MET A 395 -20.27 -18.85 -0.36
C MET A 395 -21.12 -19.48 0.76
N ASP A 396 -22.08 -18.75 1.32
CA ASP A 396 -22.82 -19.19 2.53
C ASP A 396 -23.46 -20.58 2.41
N SER A 397 -23.99 -20.93 1.23
CA SER A 397 -24.60 -22.25 0.99
C SER A 397 -23.59 -23.39 0.84
N GLU A 398 -22.33 -23.08 0.54
CA GLU A 398 -21.26 -24.05 0.29
C GLU A 398 -20.35 -24.26 1.51
N LEU A 399 -20.37 -23.34 2.48
CA LEU A 399 -19.51 -23.38 3.66
C LEU A 399 -20.11 -24.22 4.79
N SER A 400 -19.27 -25.05 5.41
CA SER A 400 -19.57 -25.75 6.66
C SER A 400 -19.64 -24.79 7.86
N SER A 401 -20.30 -25.20 8.94
CA SER A 401 -20.39 -24.40 10.18
C SER A 401 -19.02 -24.03 10.77
N VAL A 402 -18.02 -24.91 10.64
CA VAL A 402 -16.64 -24.67 11.11
C VAL A 402 -15.97 -23.58 10.26
N GLN A 403 -16.13 -23.61 8.94
CA GLN A 403 -15.60 -22.57 8.05
C GLN A 403 -16.28 -21.23 8.30
N LYS A 404 -17.59 -21.22 8.53
CA LYS A 404 -18.32 -19.99 8.90
C LYS A 404 -17.79 -19.40 10.21
N LEU A 405 -17.57 -20.24 11.22
CA LEU A 405 -16.99 -19.82 12.50
C LEU A 405 -15.58 -19.24 12.31
N TRP A 406 -14.74 -19.89 11.49
CA TRP A 406 -13.39 -19.41 11.17
C TRP A 406 -13.39 -18.01 10.54
N HIS A 407 -14.25 -17.74 9.57
CA HIS A 407 -14.35 -16.40 8.96
C HIS A 407 -14.87 -15.36 9.96
N TRP A 408 -15.85 -15.70 10.80
CA TRP A 408 -16.32 -14.79 11.86
C TRP A 408 -15.25 -14.49 12.91
N LEU A 409 -14.46 -15.48 13.31
CA LEU A 409 -13.33 -15.27 14.22
C LEU A 409 -12.30 -14.31 13.61
N ASN A 410 -11.97 -14.46 12.33
CA ASN A 410 -11.08 -13.53 11.63
C ASN A 410 -11.67 -12.11 11.59
N VAL A 411 -12.96 -11.97 11.25
CA VAL A 411 -13.66 -10.67 11.24
C VAL A 411 -13.57 -9.98 12.60
N CYS A 412 -13.86 -10.69 13.69
CA CYS A 412 -13.79 -10.15 15.05
C CYS A 412 -12.35 -9.82 15.48
N PHE A 413 -11.40 -10.73 15.24
CA PHE A 413 -10.00 -10.54 15.59
C PHE A 413 -9.39 -9.32 14.88
N PHE A 414 -9.53 -9.23 13.55
CA PHE A 414 -9.02 -8.10 12.79
C PHE A 414 -9.79 -6.80 13.07
N GLY A 415 -11.07 -6.89 13.46
CA GLY A 415 -11.83 -5.74 13.95
C GLY A 415 -11.26 -5.15 15.23
N LEU A 416 -10.95 -5.99 16.22
CA LEU A 416 -10.32 -5.57 17.47
C LEU A 416 -8.91 -5.02 17.22
N MET A 417 -8.11 -5.69 16.38
CA MET A 417 -6.77 -5.24 16.00
C MET A 417 -6.79 -3.89 15.27
N SER A 418 -7.75 -3.68 14.35
CA SER A 418 -7.95 -2.40 13.66
C SER A 418 -8.23 -1.27 14.64
N LEU A 419 -9.14 -1.49 15.60
CA LEU A 419 -9.48 -0.49 16.62
C LEU A 419 -8.28 -0.18 17.53
N ALA A 420 -7.62 -1.21 18.07
CA ALA A 420 -6.45 -1.04 18.92
C ALA A 420 -5.31 -0.29 18.19
N SER A 421 -5.06 -0.66 16.93
CA SER A 421 -4.05 -0.01 16.10
C SER A 421 -4.40 1.43 15.75
N ALA A 422 -5.68 1.75 15.56
CA ALA A 422 -6.12 3.11 15.27
C ALA A 422 -5.88 4.01 16.49
N ILE A 423 -6.22 3.54 17.69
CA ILE A 423 -5.94 4.23 18.95
C ILE A 423 -4.43 4.44 19.11
N ALA A 424 -3.63 3.40 18.81
CA ALA A 424 -2.18 3.48 18.89
C ALA A 424 -1.59 4.49 17.91
N ALA A 425 -1.98 4.44 16.64
CA ALA A 425 -1.49 5.36 15.62
C ALA A 425 -1.85 6.82 15.95
N VAL A 426 -3.07 7.09 16.41
CA VAL A 426 -3.47 8.44 16.83
C VAL A 426 -2.64 8.92 18.02
N ARG A 427 -2.36 8.05 19.01
CA ARG A 427 -1.47 8.42 20.12
C ARG A 427 -0.05 8.68 19.65
N LEU A 428 0.52 7.82 18.81
CA LEU A 428 1.89 7.98 18.29
C LEU A 428 2.02 9.32 17.57
N ILE A 429 1.11 9.60 16.62
CA ILE A 429 1.07 10.89 15.91
C ILE A 429 0.93 12.05 16.90
N SER A 430 0.07 11.93 17.92
CA SER A 430 -0.14 13.00 18.90
C SER A 430 1.09 13.24 19.78
N VAL A 431 1.84 12.20 20.13
CA VAL A 431 3.08 12.31 20.92
C VAL A 431 4.20 12.90 20.07
N ASP A 432 4.37 12.42 18.85
CA ASP A 432 5.38 12.92 17.92
C ASP A 432 5.09 14.37 17.51
N SER A 433 3.81 14.72 17.36
CA SER A 433 3.37 16.09 17.07
C SER A 433 3.63 17.07 18.22
N LYS A 434 3.72 16.63 19.48
CA LYS A 434 4.05 17.52 20.61
C LYS A 434 5.50 17.99 20.58
N ASN A 435 6.38 17.16 20.03
CA ASN A 435 7.80 17.48 19.87
C ASN A 435 8.10 18.12 18.50
N PHE A 436 7.09 18.18 17.62
CA PHE A 436 7.20 18.73 16.28
C PHE A 436 6.61 20.14 16.21
N HIS A 437 7.42 21.11 15.78
CA HIS A 437 6.89 22.40 15.33
C HIS A 437 6.43 22.27 13.88
N VAL A 438 5.37 22.98 13.49
CA VAL A 438 4.87 22.94 12.10
C VAL A 438 6.02 23.29 11.15
N PHE A 439 6.30 22.37 10.22
CA PHE A 439 7.44 22.38 9.31
C PHE A 439 8.83 22.22 9.94
N ALA A 440 8.95 21.56 11.09
CA ALA A 440 10.23 21.20 11.68
C ALA A 440 10.94 20.12 10.86
N ASP A 441 12.25 19.99 11.12
CA ASP A 441 13.05 18.94 10.49
C ASP A 441 13.00 17.70 11.39
N VAL A 442 12.62 16.56 10.80
CA VAL A 442 12.56 15.24 11.45
C VAL A 442 13.69 14.35 10.94
#